data_AF-A0A921JVR8-F1
#
_entry.id   AF-A0A921JVR8-F1
#
_cell.length_a   1.000
_cell.length_b   1.000
_cell.length_c   1.000
_cell.angle_alpha   90.00
_cell.angle_beta   90.00
_cell.angle_gamma   90.00
#
_symmetry.space_group_name_H-M   'P 1'
#
loop_
_entity.id
_entity.type
_entity.pdbx_description
1 polymer ?
#
loop_
_entity_poly.entity_id
_entity_poly.type
_entity_poly.pdbx_seq_one_letter_code
_entity_poly.pdbx_strand_id
1 'polypeptide(L)'
;MANKSERKARHAMIVDMNDFLMDYAAAKLGAKADLAQQVATAGKNDLSGLDDLFKDNGVGRRTKYLDLASGFLRDEADAEGDTASTDFDAQIKAMGQEAIDYLGSHPQEFNRWEEA
;
A
#
# COMPACT_ATOMS: atom_id res chain seq x y z
N MET A 1 3.72 -0.15 23.78
CA MET A 1 5.00 0.16 23.08
C MET A 1 5.12 -0.90 22.00
N ALA A 2 4.99 -0.54 20.72
CA ALA A 2 5.02 -1.55 19.66
C ALA A 2 6.34 -2.34 19.72
N ASN A 3 6.26 -3.66 19.82
CA ASN A 3 7.45 -4.51 19.91
C ASN A 3 8.26 -4.40 18.61
N LYS A 4 9.56 -4.66 18.69
CA LYS A 4 10.44 -4.69 17.50
C LYS A 4 9.95 -5.63 16.41
N SER A 5 9.21 -6.69 16.79
CA SER A 5 8.59 -7.64 15.88
C SER A 5 7.44 -7.02 15.08
N GLU A 6 6.52 -6.33 15.75
CA GLU A 6 5.36 -5.66 15.12
C GLU A 6 5.83 -4.60 14.11
N ARG A 7 6.83 -3.79 14.48
CA ARG A 7 7.41 -2.79 13.56
C ARG A 7 8.00 -3.42 12.30
N LYS A 8 8.64 -4.59 12.44
CA LYS A 8 9.20 -5.33 11.30
C LYS A 8 8.10 -5.93 10.43
N ALA A 9 7.08 -6.52 11.04
CA ALA A 9 5.93 -7.10 10.32
C ALA A 9 5.17 -6.01 9.54
N ARG A 10 4.92 -4.87 10.19
CA ARG A 10 4.27 -3.72 9.58
C ARG A 10 5.06 -3.14 8.41
N HIS A 11 6.38 -3.02 8.54
CA HIS A 11 7.23 -2.57 7.45
C HIS A 11 7.25 -3.58 6.28
N ALA A 12 7.34 -4.88 6.57
CA ALA A 12 7.21 -5.91 5.54
C ALA A 12 5.86 -5.80 4.80
N MET A 13 4.76 -5.58 5.52
CA MET A 13 3.46 -5.39 4.90
C MET A 13 3.40 -4.12 4.04
N ILE A 14 4.02 -3.00 4.46
CA ILE A 14 4.14 -1.80 3.62
C ILE A 14 4.86 -2.09 2.30
N VAL A 15 5.94 -2.87 2.34
CA VAL A 15 6.67 -3.29 1.14
C VAL A 15 5.79 -4.17 0.25
N ASP A 16 5.12 -5.18 0.82
CA ASP A 16 4.22 -6.07 0.07
C ASP A 16 3.06 -5.29 -0.58
N MET A 17 2.45 -4.35 0.15
CA MET A 17 1.40 -3.48 -0.40
C MET A 17 1.86 -2.72 -1.63
N ASN A 18 3.06 -2.14 -1.58
CA ASN A 18 3.63 -1.42 -2.70
C ASN A 18 4.02 -2.34 -3.85
N ASP A 19 4.59 -3.52 -3.59
CA ASP A 19 4.91 -4.50 -4.63
C ASP A 19 3.66 -4.92 -5.42
N PHE A 20 2.57 -5.29 -4.72
CA PHE A 20 1.31 -5.64 -5.37
C PHE A 20 0.70 -4.48 -6.16
N LEU A 21 0.75 -3.27 -5.61
CA LEU A 21 0.25 -2.07 -6.29
C LEU A 21 1.07 -1.77 -7.55
N MET A 22 2.38 -1.97 -7.50
CA MET A 22 3.30 -1.69 -8.61
C MET A 22 3.18 -2.74 -9.72
N ASP A 23 2.98 -4.02 -9.39
CA ASP A 23 2.63 -5.05 -10.37
C ASP A 23 1.31 -4.72 -11.09
N TYR A 24 0.31 -4.30 -10.32
CA TYR A 24 -0.97 -3.86 -10.89
C TYR A 24 -0.80 -2.62 -11.77
N ALA A 25 -0.03 -1.63 -11.31
CA ALA A 25 0.27 -0.41 -12.05
C ALA A 25 1.00 -0.71 -13.36
N ALA A 26 1.98 -1.62 -13.35
CA ALA A 26 2.71 -2.02 -14.55
C ALA A 26 1.82 -2.76 -15.55
N ALA A 27 0.93 -3.64 -15.06
CA ALA A 27 -0.05 -4.31 -15.91
C ALA A 27 -1.06 -3.35 -16.55
N LYS A 28 -1.39 -2.24 -15.87
CA LYS A 28 -2.38 -1.25 -16.33
C LYS A 28 -1.79 -0.14 -17.18
N LEU A 29 -0.63 0.39 -16.80
CA LEU A 29 -0.03 1.60 -17.36
C LEU A 29 1.23 1.31 -18.18
N GLY A 30 1.72 0.07 -18.17
CA GLY A 30 3.00 -0.32 -18.72
C GLY A 30 4.16 -0.06 -17.75
N ALA A 31 5.18 -0.91 -17.81
CA ALA A 31 6.43 -0.71 -17.08
C ALA A 31 7.19 0.52 -17.63
N LYS A 32 7.64 1.39 -16.73
CA LYS A 32 8.40 2.61 -17.04
C LYS A 32 9.21 3.07 -15.83
N ALA A 33 10.32 3.75 -16.10
CA ALA A 33 11.28 4.20 -15.09
C ALA A 33 10.66 5.07 -13.99
N ASP A 34 9.63 5.84 -14.30
CA ASP A 34 8.98 6.76 -13.36
C ASP A 34 7.66 6.20 -12.79
N LEU A 35 7.33 4.92 -13.01
CA LEU A 35 6.04 4.37 -12.62
C LEU A 35 5.81 4.49 -11.11
N ALA A 36 6.82 4.16 -10.28
CA ALA A 36 6.70 4.25 -8.83
C ALA A 36 6.44 5.69 -8.37
N GLN A 37 7.14 6.65 -8.98
CA GLN A 37 6.94 8.07 -8.69
C GLN A 37 5.55 8.56 -9.11
N GLN A 38 5.03 8.11 -10.25
CA GLN A 38 3.69 8.44 -10.72
C GLN A 38 2.62 7.91 -9.74
N VAL A 39 2.74 6.64 -9.33
CA VAL A 39 1.81 6.02 -8.37
C VAL A 39 1.87 6.74 -7.02
N ALA A 40 3.06 6.99 -6.48
CA ALA A 40 3.23 7.70 -5.22
C ALA A 40 2.64 9.12 -5.27
N THR A 41 2.86 9.84 -6.38
CA THR A 41 2.33 11.20 -6.56
C THR A 41 0.82 11.22 -6.59
N ALA A 42 0.20 10.24 -7.27
CA ALA A 42 -1.24 10.13 -7.36
C ALA A 42 -1.89 9.86 -5.99
N GLY A 43 -1.30 9.02 -5.15
CA GLY A 43 -1.81 8.69 -3.82
C GLY A 43 -1.37 9.63 -2.68
N LYS A 44 -0.47 10.60 -2.94
CA LYS A 44 0.25 11.35 -1.90
C LYS A 44 -0.66 12.11 -0.92
N ASN A 45 -1.70 12.76 -1.44
CA ASN A 45 -2.60 13.56 -0.61
C ASN A 45 -3.86 12.78 -0.23
N ASP A 46 -4.32 11.93 -1.13
CA ASP A 46 -5.49 11.08 -0.96
C ASP A 46 -5.33 9.85 -1.85
N LEU A 47 -5.53 8.67 -1.27
CA LEU A 47 -5.50 7.40 -1.98
C LEU A 47 -6.53 7.32 -3.11
N SER A 48 -7.57 8.16 -3.11
CA SER A 48 -8.52 8.27 -4.24
C SER A 48 -7.88 8.72 -5.55
N GLY A 49 -6.75 9.42 -5.52
CA GLY A 49 -6.03 9.77 -6.75
C GLY A 49 -5.49 8.55 -7.52
N LEU A 50 -5.37 7.38 -6.87
CA LEU A 50 -5.06 6.12 -7.56
C LEU A 50 -6.19 5.69 -8.51
N ASP A 51 -7.44 5.99 -8.17
CA ASP A 51 -8.61 5.66 -8.99
C ASP A 51 -8.54 6.42 -10.34
N ASP A 52 -8.13 7.69 -10.29
CA ASP A 52 -7.93 8.55 -11.47
C ASP A 52 -6.73 8.10 -12.29
N LEU A 53 -5.64 7.72 -11.63
CA LEU A 53 -4.44 7.22 -12.29
C LEU A 53 -4.73 5.93 -13.09
N PHE A 54 -5.40 4.97 -12.46
CA PHE A 54 -5.70 3.67 -13.07
C PHE A 54 -6.95 3.68 -13.95
N LYS A 55 -7.78 4.72 -13.84
CA LYS A 55 -9.09 4.85 -14.53
C LYS A 55 -9.97 3.62 -14.32
N ASP A 56 -9.95 3.09 -13.09
CA ASP A 56 -10.55 1.79 -12.77
C ASP A 56 -11.65 1.89 -11.71
N ASN A 57 -12.14 3.09 -11.44
CA ASN A 57 -13.13 3.37 -10.39
C ASN A 57 -12.71 2.83 -9.01
N GLY A 58 -11.40 2.78 -8.73
CA GLY A 58 -10.84 2.40 -7.44
C GLY A 58 -10.75 0.91 -7.19
N VAL A 59 -10.73 0.09 -8.25
CA VAL A 59 -10.48 -1.35 -8.15
C VAL A 59 -9.06 -1.61 -7.63
N GLY A 60 -8.05 -0.92 -8.18
CA GLY A 60 -6.66 -1.05 -7.73
C GLY A 60 -6.49 -0.66 -6.27
N ARG A 61 -6.95 0.55 -5.90
CA ARG A 61 -6.90 1.03 -4.51
C ARG A 61 -7.57 0.07 -3.54
N ARG A 62 -8.78 -0.41 -3.85
CA ARG A 62 -9.53 -1.27 -2.91
C ARG A 62 -8.94 -2.67 -2.85
N THR A 63 -8.87 -3.34 -4.00
CA THR A 63 -8.66 -4.80 -4.05
C THR A 63 -7.21 -5.24 -4.17
N LYS A 64 -6.31 -4.32 -4.55
CA LYS A 64 -4.87 -4.60 -4.72
C LYS A 64 -4.00 -3.91 -3.70
N TYR A 65 -4.60 -3.09 -2.84
CA TYR A 65 -3.86 -2.26 -1.90
C TYR A 65 -4.50 -2.28 -0.51
N LEU A 66 -5.70 -1.73 -0.36
CA LEU A 66 -6.35 -1.65 0.97
C LEU A 66 -6.82 -3.00 1.52
N ASP A 67 -7.14 -3.97 0.67
CA ASP A 67 -7.48 -5.33 1.12
C ASP A 67 -6.30 -6.03 1.83
N LEU A 68 -5.05 -5.73 1.44
CA LEU A 68 -3.86 -6.26 2.12
C LEU A 68 -3.75 -5.67 3.52
N ALA A 69 -3.83 -4.35 3.65
CA ALA A 69 -3.85 -3.68 4.96
C ALA A 69 -4.99 -4.19 5.86
N SER A 70 -6.18 -4.40 5.28
CA SER A 70 -7.33 -4.96 5.98
C SER A 70 -7.05 -6.36 6.54
N GLY A 71 -6.46 -7.25 5.73
CA GLY A 71 -6.08 -8.59 6.17
C GLY A 71 -5.08 -8.55 7.34
N PHE A 72 -4.01 -7.78 7.19
CA PHE A 72 -2.97 -7.67 8.22
C PHE A 72 -3.47 -7.09 9.55
N LEU A 73 -4.24 -6.00 9.50
CA LEU A 73 -4.74 -5.36 10.71
C LEU A 73 -5.74 -6.26 11.45
N ARG A 74 -6.53 -7.05 10.73
CA ARG A 74 -7.42 -8.04 11.34
C ARG A 74 -6.65 -9.18 11.99
N ASP A 75 -5.63 -9.70 11.31
CA ASP A 75 -4.77 -10.75 11.85
C ASP A 75 -4.04 -10.27 13.12
N GLU A 76 -3.57 -9.02 13.16
CA GLU A 76 -2.99 -8.43 14.38
C GLU A 76 -4.04 -8.29 15.50
N ALA A 77 -5.21 -7.74 15.21
CA ALA A 77 -6.26 -7.55 16.22
C ALA A 77 -6.78 -8.88 16.80
N ASP A 78 -6.91 -9.92 15.96
CA ASP A 78 -7.28 -11.27 16.39
C ASP A 78 -6.20 -11.90 17.28
N ALA A 79 -4.92 -11.66 16.98
CA ALA A 79 -3.80 -12.13 17.80
C ALA A 79 -3.72 -11.43 19.17
N GLU A 80 -4.11 -10.16 19.25
CA GLU A 80 -4.12 -9.35 20.47
C GLU A 80 -5.41 -9.49 21.29
N GLY A 81 -6.48 -10.02 20.69
CA GLY A 81 -7.79 -10.16 21.31
C GLY A 81 -8.55 -8.83 21.45
N ASP A 82 -8.16 -7.80 20.69
CA ASP A 82 -8.71 -6.43 20.77
C ASP A 82 -9.51 -6.05 19.51
N THR A 83 -10.72 -6.61 19.41
CA THR A 83 -11.62 -6.40 18.26
C THR A 83 -12.75 -5.42 18.53
N ALA A 84 -12.93 -4.96 19.78
CA ALA A 84 -14.17 -4.33 20.22
C ALA A 84 -14.24 -2.79 20.07
N SER A 85 -13.13 -2.09 19.81
CA SER A 85 -13.11 -0.61 19.69
C SER A 85 -12.25 -0.06 18.55
N THR A 86 -11.85 -0.94 17.64
CA THR A 86 -10.84 -0.66 16.63
C THR A 86 -11.50 -0.09 15.38
N ASP A 87 -11.29 1.21 15.09
CA ASP A 87 -11.67 1.81 13.81
C ASP A 87 -10.73 1.30 12.71
N PHE A 88 -11.06 0.13 12.17
CA PHE A 88 -10.29 -0.53 11.12
C PHE A 88 -10.24 0.31 9.85
N ASP A 89 -11.31 1.03 9.50
CA ASP A 89 -11.34 1.83 8.27
C ASP A 89 -10.32 2.96 8.32
N ALA A 90 -10.21 3.65 9.48
CA ALA A 90 -9.20 4.68 9.69
C ALA A 90 -7.78 4.09 9.65
N GLN A 91 -7.56 2.92 10.25
CA GLN A 91 -6.23 2.29 10.27
C GLN A 91 -5.80 1.73 8.92
N ILE A 92 -6.73 1.13 8.17
CA ILE A 92 -6.50 0.67 6.80
C ILE A 92 -6.08 1.85 5.92
N LYS A 93 -6.80 2.98 6.02
CA LYS A 93 -6.44 4.22 5.30
C LYS A 93 -5.09 4.75 5.74
N ALA A 94 -4.81 4.78 7.04
CA ALA A 94 -3.52 5.26 7.56
C ALA A 94 -2.34 4.40 7.09
N MET A 95 -2.48 3.07 7.13
CA MET A 95 -1.47 2.15 6.63
C MET A 95 -1.30 2.28 5.11
N GLY A 96 -2.39 2.41 4.36
CA GLY A 96 -2.35 2.70 2.93
C GLY A 96 -1.64 4.00 2.61
N GLN A 97 -1.87 5.06 3.40
CA GLN A 97 -1.18 6.33 3.21
C GLN A 97 0.31 6.22 3.51
N GLU A 98 0.67 5.54 4.60
CA GLU A 98 2.07 5.32 4.95
C GLU A 98 2.82 4.50 3.90
N ALA A 99 2.18 3.48 3.32
CA ALA A 99 2.79 2.73 2.24
C ALA A 99 3.00 3.61 0.98
N ILE A 100 2.11 4.54 0.65
CA ILE A 100 2.33 5.51 -0.44
C ILE A 100 3.48 6.47 -0.11
N ASP A 101 3.55 6.96 1.13
CA ASP A 101 4.63 7.84 1.56
C ASP A 101 6.00 7.12 1.50
N TYR A 102 6.01 5.83 1.86
CA TYR A 102 7.19 4.98 1.72
C TYR A 102 7.58 4.80 0.25
N LEU A 103 6.62 4.50 -0.63
CA LEU A 103 6.84 4.37 -2.08
C LEU A 103 7.43 5.65 -2.67
N GLY A 104 6.90 6.81 -2.29
CA GLY A 104 7.40 8.11 -2.76
C GLY A 104 8.80 8.46 -2.24
N SER A 105 9.20 7.91 -1.10
CA SER A 105 10.53 8.11 -0.53
C SER A 105 11.56 7.08 -1.02
N HIS A 106 11.10 5.91 -1.48
CA HIS A 106 11.94 4.80 -1.94
C HIS A 106 11.53 4.27 -3.33
N PRO A 107 11.26 5.12 -4.33
CA PRO A 107 10.67 4.68 -5.60
C PRO A 107 11.56 3.67 -6.37
N GLN A 108 12.88 3.75 -6.18
CA GLN A 108 13.84 2.85 -6.81
C GLN A 108 13.72 1.40 -6.31
N GLU A 109 13.28 1.16 -5.08
CA GLU A 109 13.10 -0.19 -4.53
C GLU A 109 11.98 -0.97 -5.25
N PHE A 110 11.08 -0.24 -5.93
CA PHE A 110 9.87 -0.78 -6.56
C PHE A 110 9.88 -0.72 -8.09
N ASN A 111 10.92 -0.16 -8.70
CA ASN A 111 11.11 -0.12 -10.16
C ASN A 111 11.90 -1.34 -10.67
N ARG A 112 11.46 -2.55 -10.32
CA ARG A 112 12.22 -3.79 -10.58
C ARG A 112 12.41 -4.15 -12.06
N TRP A 113 11.64 -3.53 -12.95
CA TRP A 113 11.80 -3.65 -14.42
C TRP A 113 13.01 -2.91 -14.99
N GLU A 114 13.69 -2.04 -14.24
CA GLU A 114 14.95 -1.44 -14.73
C GLU A 114 16.10 -2.47 -14.81
N GLU A 115 15.95 -3.64 -14.18
CA GLU A 115 16.96 -4.71 -14.18
C GLU A 115 16.75 -5.77 -15.28
N ALA A 116 15.68 -5.66 -16.09
CA ALA A 116 15.32 -6.62 -17.15
C ALA A 116 15.65 -6.11 -18.56
#